data_AF-A0A4R5KYI1-F1
#
_entry.id   AF-A0A4R5KYI1-F1
#
_cell.length_a   1.000
_cell.length_b   1.000
_cell.length_c   1.000
_cell.angle_alpha   90.00
_cell.angle_beta   90.00
_cell.angle_gamma   90.00
#
_symmetry.space_group_name_H-M   'P 1'
#
loop_
_entity.id
_entity.type
_entity.pdbx_description
1 polymer ?
#
loop_
_entity_poly.entity_id
_entity_poly.type
_entity_poly.pdbx_seq_one_letter_code
_entity_poly.pdbx_strand_id
1 'polypeptide(L)'
;MQFYYDHKMPLRILDEGEFWKLQESEHTEVIRALVPNLEKPFADVLQEWEQAFARMHGNFVQYIEAVVRSGDQVGDELKQRIMELVRLSDKQSQQFILLLNQLATESEPIRTNPTVITVLNHIRRESEYFIGISEAFLSHGF
;
A
#
# COMPACT_ATOMS: atom_id res chain seq x y z
N MET A 1 2.23 15.36 0.91
CA MET A 1 3.00 16.40 1.65
C MET A 1 4.42 15.86 1.76
N GLN A 2 5.44 16.56 1.25
CA GLN A 2 6.83 16.07 1.32
C GLN A 2 7.54 16.75 2.49
N PHE A 3 7.87 15.98 3.52
CA PHE A 3 8.71 16.44 4.61
C PHE A 3 10.08 15.77 4.53
N TYR A 4 11.11 16.59 4.39
CA TYR A 4 12.50 16.17 4.43
C TYR A 4 12.98 16.27 5.88
N TYR A 5 13.13 15.13 6.55
CA TYR A 5 13.78 15.02 7.85
C TYR A 5 14.98 14.10 7.72
N ASP A 6 16.14 14.68 7.38
CA ASP A 6 17.40 14.02 7.00
C ASP A 6 18.03 13.09 8.06
N HIS A 7 17.37 12.85 9.20
CA HIS A 7 17.89 12.05 10.31
C HIS A 7 16.90 10.98 10.83
N LYS A 8 15.71 10.85 10.23
CA LYS A 8 14.63 9.93 10.68
C LYS A 8 14.20 8.89 9.63
N MET A 9 15.11 8.52 8.73
CA MET A 9 14.82 7.56 7.63
C MET A 9 14.07 6.27 8.06
N PRO A 10 14.39 5.62 9.20
CA PRO A 10 13.64 4.44 9.69
C PRO A 10 12.16 4.70 9.97
N LEU A 11 11.87 5.80 10.65
CA LEU A 11 10.51 6.14 11.05
C LEU A 11 9.71 6.63 9.83
N ARG A 12 10.36 7.36 8.92
CA ARG A 12 9.69 7.86 7.71
C ARG A 12 9.14 6.74 6.85
N ILE A 13 9.92 5.71 6.54
CA ILE A 13 9.41 4.62 5.69
C ILE A 13 8.29 3.83 6.39
N LEU A 14 8.33 3.74 7.71
CA LEU A 14 7.29 3.09 8.48
C LEU A 14 6.00 3.91 8.49
N ASP A 15 6.09 5.24 8.65
CA ASP A 15 4.95 6.16 8.56
C ASP A 15 4.33 6.15 7.15
N GLU A 16 5.14 6.16 6.09
CA GLU A 16 4.65 6.05 4.71
C GLU A 16 3.98 4.69 4.48
N GLY A 17 4.58 3.60 4.97
CA GLY A 17 3.99 2.27 4.88
C GLY A 17 2.67 2.14 5.62
N GLU A 18 2.57 2.69 6.83
CA GLU A 18 1.34 2.77 7.61
C GLU A 18 0.25 3.51 6.82
N PHE A 19 0.53 4.75 6.42
CA PHE A 19 -0.41 5.58 5.67
C PHE A 19 -0.90 4.89 4.37
N TRP A 20 0.02 4.43 3.52
CA TRP A 20 -0.33 3.93 2.20
C TRP A 20 -1.02 2.56 2.24
N LYS A 21 -0.69 1.69 3.21
CA LYS A 21 -1.42 0.42 3.35
C LYS A 21 -2.85 0.64 3.84
N LEU A 22 -3.10 1.67 4.67
CA LEU A 22 -4.46 2.06 5.01
C LEU A 22 -5.21 2.57 3.77
N GLN A 23 -4.60 3.47 3.00
CA GLN A 23 -5.20 3.99 1.76
C GLN A 23 -5.54 2.88 0.77
N GLU A 24 -4.63 1.93 0.52
CA GLU A 24 -4.90 0.80 -0.38
C GLU A 24 -6.01 -0.12 0.13
N SER A 25 -6.12 -0.33 1.45
CA SER A 25 -7.25 -1.04 2.05
C SER A 25 -8.57 -0.32 1.75
N GLU A 26 -8.65 0.97 2.05
CA GLU A 26 -9.84 1.81 1.80
C GLU A 26 -10.20 1.87 0.31
N HIS A 27 -9.20 1.90 -0.57
CA HIS A 27 -9.41 1.89 -2.02
C HIS A 27 -10.14 0.65 -2.52
N THR A 28 -9.92 -0.52 -1.90
CA THR A 28 -10.69 -1.72 -2.25
C THR A 28 -12.18 -1.55 -1.92
N GLU A 29 -12.51 -0.89 -0.81
CA GLU A 29 -13.88 -0.59 -0.42
C GLU A 29 -14.51 0.44 -1.35
N VAL A 30 -13.77 1.52 -1.67
CA VAL A 30 -14.20 2.57 -2.59
C VAL A 30 -14.58 1.97 -3.95
N ILE A 31 -13.77 1.06 -4.49
CA ILE A 31 -14.07 0.40 -5.78
C ILE A 31 -15.39 -0.39 -5.69
N ARG A 32 -15.58 -1.19 -4.64
CA ARG A 32 -16.82 -1.98 -4.46
C ARG A 32 -18.04 -1.10 -4.20
N ALA A 33 -17.88 0.04 -3.53
CA ALA A 33 -18.96 1.00 -3.27
C ALA A 33 -19.37 1.77 -4.54
N LEU A 34 -18.42 2.10 -5.42
CA LEU A 34 -18.69 2.79 -6.69
C LEU A 34 -19.35 1.88 -7.73
N VAL A 35 -19.15 0.56 -7.63
CA VAL A 35 -19.62 -0.43 -8.60
C VAL A 35 -20.46 -1.49 -7.89
N PRO A 36 -21.71 -1.18 -7.48
CA PRO A 36 -22.52 -2.10 -6.68
C PRO A 36 -22.91 -3.39 -7.42
N ASN A 37 -22.78 -3.40 -8.74
CA ASN A 37 -22.99 -4.57 -9.60
C ASN A 37 -21.68 -5.21 -10.09
N LEU A 38 -20.57 -4.99 -9.39
CA LEU A 38 -19.28 -5.61 -9.71
C LEU A 38 -19.40 -7.14 -9.72
N GLU A 39 -18.72 -7.79 -10.67
CA GLU A 39 -18.74 -9.25 -10.78
C GLU A 39 -18.20 -9.89 -9.50
N LYS A 40 -18.89 -10.93 -9.02
CA LYS A 40 -18.58 -11.59 -7.74
C LYS A 40 -17.09 -11.95 -7.58
N PRO A 41 -16.39 -12.53 -8.58
CA PRO A 41 -14.96 -12.84 -8.43
C PRO A 41 -14.10 -11.60 -8.15
N PHE A 42 -14.43 -10.46 -8.77
CA PHE A 42 -13.74 -9.19 -8.54
C PHE A 42 -14.10 -8.57 -7.19
N ALA A 43 -15.36 -8.66 -6.76
CA ALA A 43 -15.76 -8.22 -5.43
C ALA A 43 -15.05 -9.03 -4.32
N ASP A 44 -15.00 -10.36 -4.48
CA ASP A 44 -14.38 -11.28 -3.53
C ASP A 44 -12.86 -11.04 -3.45
N VAL A 45 -12.16 -10.91 -4.58
CA VAL A 45 -10.70 -10.65 -4.56
C VAL A 45 -10.37 -9.27 -3.97
N LEU A 46 -11.19 -8.24 -4.21
CA LEU A 46 -11.00 -6.94 -3.59
C LEU A 46 -11.16 -7.02 -2.06
N GLN A 47 -12.08 -7.85 -1.56
CA GLN A 47 -12.26 -8.06 -0.12
C GLN A 47 -11.07 -8.81 0.50
N GLU A 48 -10.47 -9.76 -0.22
CA GLU A 48 -9.24 -10.41 0.21
C GLU A 48 -8.06 -9.43 0.29
N TRP A 49 -7.96 -8.52 -0.69
CA TRP A 49 -6.97 -7.44 -0.70
C TRP A 49 -7.16 -6.45 0.45
N GLU A 50 -8.39 -6.05 0.74
CA GLU A 50 -8.72 -5.21 1.91
C GLU A 50 -8.09 -5.80 3.18
N GLN A 51 -8.35 -7.07 3.45
CA GLN A 51 -7.84 -7.75 4.63
C GLN A 51 -6.32 -7.90 4.59
N ALA A 52 -5.73 -8.14 3.41
CA ALA A 52 -4.28 -8.23 3.25
C ALA A 52 -3.59 -6.90 3.55
N PHE A 53 -4.16 -5.79 3.10
CA PHE A 53 -3.66 -4.45 3.37
C PHE A 53 -3.87 -4.03 4.83
N ALA A 54 -5.05 -4.29 5.40
CA ALA A 54 -5.32 -4.03 6.81
C ALA A 54 -4.33 -4.77 7.74
N ARG A 55 -3.97 -6.02 7.41
CA ARG A 55 -2.92 -6.77 8.12
C ARG A 55 -1.55 -6.12 7.96
N MET A 56 -1.19 -5.71 6.75
CA MET A 56 0.11 -5.07 6.49
C MET A 56 0.22 -3.72 7.20
N HIS A 57 -0.83 -2.90 7.18
CA HIS A 57 -0.97 -1.68 7.97
C HIS A 57 -0.73 -1.96 9.46
N GLY A 58 -1.39 -2.98 10.03
CA GLY A 58 -1.18 -3.38 11.42
C GLY A 58 0.26 -3.77 11.73
N ASN A 59 0.98 -4.39 10.79
CA ASN A 59 2.41 -4.66 10.94
C ASN A 59 3.21 -3.35 10.99
N PHE A 60 2.97 -2.40 10.09
CA PHE A 60 3.66 -1.09 10.14
C PHE A 60 3.48 -0.40 11.49
N VAL A 61 2.25 -0.35 12.02
CA VAL A 61 1.98 0.20 13.36
C VAL A 61 2.81 -0.50 14.45
N GLN A 62 2.91 -1.83 14.42
CA GLN A 62 3.72 -2.58 15.39
C GLN A 62 5.22 -2.25 15.27
N TYR A 63 5.74 -2.08 14.06
CA TYR A 63 7.14 -1.73 13.85
C TYR A 63 7.44 -0.28 14.24
N ILE A 64 6.51 0.66 14.04
CA ILE A 64 6.61 2.04 14.56
C ILE A 64 6.80 2.00 16.08
N GLU A 65 5.93 1.27 16.79
CA GLU A 65 6.04 1.11 18.25
C GLU A 65 7.36 0.47 18.68
N ALA A 66 7.83 -0.56 17.96
CA ALA A 66 9.11 -1.21 18.25
C ALA A 66 10.30 -0.25 18.09
N VAL A 67 10.31 0.56 17.03
CA VAL A 67 11.36 1.57 16.81
C VAL A 67 11.31 2.66 17.88
N VAL A 68 10.12 3.19 18.19
CA VAL A 68 9.94 4.21 19.24
C VAL A 68 10.44 3.71 20.60
N ARG A 69 10.17 2.45 20.95
CA ARG A 69 10.62 1.85 22.21
C ARG A 69 12.11 1.51 22.25
N SER A 70 12.76 1.40 21.09
CA SER A 70 14.20 1.16 21.00
C SER A 70 15.05 2.40 21.31
N GLY A 71 14.43 3.59 21.39
CA GLY A 71 15.14 4.85 21.67
C GLY A 71 16.17 5.19 20.59
N ASP A 72 17.35 5.64 21.00
CA ASP A 72 18.40 6.11 20.07
C ASP A 72 19.15 4.97 19.36
N GLN A 73 18.88 3.70 19.71
CA GLN A 73 19.60 2.55 19.16
C GLN A 73 18.65 1.51 18.58
N VAL A 74 18.28 1.69 17.31
CA VAL A 74 17.62 0.64 16.52
C VAL A 74 18.67 -0.42 16.17
N GLY A 75 18.55 -1.61 16.75
CA GLY A 75 19.45 -2.74 16.47
C GLY A 75 19.33 -3.23 15.02
N ASP A 76 20.42 -3.81 14.49
CA ASP A 76 20.48 -4.24 13.09
C ASP A 76 19.45 -5.31 12.73
N GLU A 77 19.07 -6.17 13.68
CA GLU A 77 18.00 -7.14 13.47
C GLU A 77 16.64 -6.46 13.17
N LEU A 78 16.30 -5.42 13.94
CA LEU A 78 15.06 -4.67 13.73
C LEU A 78 15.10 -3.93 12.37
N LYS A 79 16.26 -3.36 11.99
CA LYS A 79 16.44 -2.76 10.66
C LYS A 79 16.20 -3.77 9.54
N GLN A 80 16.77 -4.97 9.62
CA GLN A 80 16.57 -6.01 8.60
C GLN A 80 15.10 -6.42 8.49
N ARG A 81 14.41 -6.55 9.61
CA ARG A 81 12.96 -6.85 9.61
C ARG A 81 12.13 -5.73 8.98
N ILE A 82 12.50 -4.46 9.20
CA ILE A 82 11.85 -3.32 8.53
C ILE A 82 12.10 -3.36 7.02
N MET A 83 13.33 -3.64 6.58
CA MET A 83 13.62 -3.81 5.14
C MET A 83 12.74 -4.88 4.50
N GLU A 84 12.56 -6.02 5.18
CA GLU A 84 11.72 -7.09 4.67
C GLU A 84 10.23 -6.71 4.66
N LEU A 85 9.75 -6.03 5.69
CA LEU A 85 8.38 -5.50 5.73
C LEU A 85 8.11 -4.57 4.53
N VAL A 86 9.03 -3.65 4.24
CA VAL A 86 8.92 -2.72 3.11
C VAL A 86 8.94 -3.47 1.79
N ARG A 87 9.82 -4.46 1.61
CA ARG A 87 9.86 -5.30 0.40
C ARG A 87 8.56 -6.06 0.17
N LEU A 88 7.96 -6.61 1.21
CA LEU A 88 6.67 -7.30 1.11
C LEU A 88 5.53 -6.32 0.77
N SER A 89 5.53 -5.14 1.40
CA SER A 89 4.56 -4.08 1.15
C SER A 89 4.64 -3.52 -0.28
N ASP A 90 5.86 -3.34 -0.80
CA ASP A 90 6.13 -2.95 -2.18
C ASP A 90 5.52 -3.97 -3.16
N LYS A 91 5.85 -5.25 -2.99
CA LYS A 91 5.30 -6.35 -3.80
C LYS A 91 3.77 -6.39 -3.76
N GLN A 92 3.15 -6.16 -2.59
CA GLN A 92 1.69 -6.07 -2.48
C GLN A 92 1.12 -4.96 -3.36
N SER A 93 1.72 -3.76 -3.33
CA SER A 93 1.30 -2.61 -4.16
C SER A 93 1.42 -2.92 -5.65
N GLN A 94 2.52 -3.57 -6.06
CA GLN A 94 2.73 -3.98 -7.46
C GLN A 94 1.66 -4.98 -7.92
N GLN A 95 1.35 -5.99 -7.11
CA GLN A 95 0.31 -6.97 -7.40
C GLN A 95 -1.09 -6.33 -7.42
N PHE A 96 -1.34 -5.36 -6.54
CA PHE A 96 -2.59 -4.62 -6.54
C PHE A 96 -2.77 -3.78 -7.81
N ILE A 97 -1.71 -3.13 -8.31
CA ILE A 97 -1.73 -2.46 -9.61
C ILE A 97 -2.11 -3.44 -10.74
N LEU A 98 -1.61 -4.68 -10.71
CA LEU A 98 -2.00 -5.69 -11.69
C LEU A 98 -3.49 -6.02 -11.62
N LEU A 99 -4.04 -6.14 -10.40
CA LEU A 99 -5.49 -6.31 -10.21
C LEU A 99 -6.28 -5.10 -10.73
N LEU A 100 -5.84 -3.87 -10.45
CA LEU A 100 -6.50 -2.66 -10.96
C LEU A 100 -6.50 -2.62 -12.50
N ASN A 101 -5.41 -3.03 -13.13
CA ASN A 101 -5.34 -3.13 -14.57
C ASN A 101 -6.30 -4.21 -15.11
N GLN A 102 -6.38 -5.36 -14.45
CA GLN A 102 -7.32 -6.42 -14.81
C GLN A 102 -8.78 -5.95 -14.68
N LEU A 103 -9.13 -5.28 -13.58
CA LEU A 103 -10.45 -4.67 -13.38
C LEU A 103 -10.81 -3.70 -14.51
N ALA A 104 -9.86 -2.83 -14.91
CA ALA A 104 -10.08 -1.88 -16.00
C ALA A 104 -10.35 -2.55 -17.36
N THR A 105 -9.77 -3.73 -17.60
CA THR A 105 -9.85 -4.41 -18.90
C THR A 105 -10.94 -5.47 -18.98
N GLU A 106 -11.25 -6.15 -17.87
CA GLU A 106 -12.07 -7.36 -17.84
C GLU A 106 -13.40 -7.20 -17.13
N SER A 107 -13.57 -6.22 -16.23
CA SER A 107 -14.86 -5.97 -15.59
C SER A 107 -15.72 -5.06 -16.47
N GLU A 108 -16.88 -5.56 -16.90
CA GLU A 108 -17.77 -4.83 -17.79
C GLU A 108 -18.39 -3.58 -17.12
N PRO A 109 -18.88 -3.65 -15.86
CA PRO A 109 -19.36 -2.47 -15.12
C PRO A 109 -18.30 -1.39 -14.91
N ILE A 110 -17.02 -1.77 -14.80
CA ILE A 110 -15.90 -0.83 -14.65
C ILE A 110 -15.53 -0.23 -16.01
N ARG A 111 -15.28 -1.07 -17.02
CA ARG A 111 -14.78 -0.65 -18.33
C ARG A 111 -15.74 0.27 -19.07
N THR A 112 -17.03 0.11 -18.85
CA THR A 112 -18.08 0.94 -19.48
C THR A 112 -18.40 2.22 -18.70
N ASN A 113 -17.80 2.43 -17.52
CA ASN A 113 -18.04 3.59 -16.67
C ASN A 113 -16.81 4.50 -16.59
N PRO A 114 -16.79 5.65 -17.31
CA PRO A 114 -15.62 6.52 -17.38
C PRO A 114 -15.26 7.18 -16.04
N THR A 115 -16.24 7.40 -15.17
CA THR A 115 -16.00 7.93 -13.82
C THR A 115 -15.24 6.92 -12.98
N VAL A 116 -15.66 5.65 -13.00
CA VAL A 116 -14.97 4.57 -12.28
C VAL A 116 -13.55 4.38 -12.80
N ILE A 117 -13.34 4.41 -14.12
CA ILE A 117 -12.00 4.35 -14.73
C ILE A 117 -11.11 5.52 -14.27
N THR A 118 -11.67 6.73 -14.13
CA THR A 118 -10.92 7.88 -13.62
C THR A 118 -10.44 7.66 -12.18
N VAL A 119 -11.32 7.14 -11.32
CA VAL A 119 -10.99 6.79 -9.93
C VAL A 119 -9.96 5.67 -9.87
N LEU A 120 -10.13 4.60 -10.66
CA LEU A 120 -9.20 3.46 -10.69
C LEU A 120 -7.78 3.89 -11.11
N ASN A 121 -7.68 4.80 -12.09
CA ASN A 121 -6.40 5.37 -12.50
C ASN A 121 -5.78 6.26 -11.42
N HIS A 122 -6.59 6.94 -10.60
CA HIS A 122 -6.09 7.71 -9.46
C HIS A 122 -5.50 6.81 -8.39
N ILE A 123 -6.25 5.78 -7.98
CA ILE A 123 -5.80 4.76 -7.03
C ILE A 123 -4.49 4.12 -7.50
N ARG A 124 -4.40 3.74 -8.78
CA ARG A 124 -3.18 3.15 -9.35
C ARG A 124 -1.96 4.08 -9.19
N ARG A 125 -2.10 5.38 -9.49
CA ARG A 125 -1.00 6.35 -9.37
C ARG A 125 -0.54 6.54 -7.92
N GLU A 126 -1.42 6.39 -6.95
CA GLU A 126 -1.08 6.47 -5.53
C GLU A 126 -0.29 5.23 -5.08
N SER A 127 -0.68 4.03 -5.52
CA SER A 127 0.13 2.82 -5.33
C SER A 127 1.50 2.94 -6.03
N GLU A 128 1.56 3.48 -7.25
CA GLU A 128 2.82 3.74 -7.98
C GLU A 128 3.72 4.73 -7.21
N TYR A 129 3.14 5.75 -6.58
CA TYR A 129 3.88 6.69 -5.74
C TYR A 129 4.50 6.00 -4.53
N PHE A 130 3.74 5.15 -3.83
CA PHE A 130 4.25 4.40 -2.68
C PHE A 130 5.34 3.38 -3.07
N ILE A 131 5.21 2.73 -4.22
CA ILE A 131 6.27 1.87 -4.79
C ILE A 131 7.56 2.67 -4.98
N GLY A 132 7.48 3.86 -5.58
CA GLY A 132 8.66 4.71 -5.77
C GLY A 132 9.35 5.09 -4.45
N ILE A 133 8.60 5.36 -3.38
CA ILE A 133 9.15 5.59 -2.04
C ILE A 133 9.83 4.32 -1.51
N SER A 134 9.16 3.18 -1.63
CA SER A 134 9.63 1.90 -1.13
C SER A 134 10.92 1.46 -1.82
N GLU A 135 10.99 1.54 -3.16
CA GLU A 135 12.18 1.23 -3.94
C GLU A 135 13.35 2.18 -3.64
N ALA A 136 13.08 3.48 -3.47
CA ALA A 136 14.10 4.45 -3.08
C ALA A 136 14.69 4.11 -1.71
N PHE A 137 13.85 3.73 -0.74
CA PHE A 137 14.31 3.26 0.57
C PHE A 137 15.11 1.96 0.47
N LEU A 138 14.60 0.96 -0.26
CA LEU A 138 15.23 -0.35 -0.40
C LEU A 138 16.60 -0.29 -1.11
N SER A 139 16.79 0.67 -2.00
CA SER A 139 18.05 0.86 -2.74
C SER A 139 19.12 1.60 -1.94
N HIS A 140 18.75 2.47 -1.00
CA HIS A 140 19.69 3.26 -0.21
C HIS A 140 19.90 2.71 1.20
N GLY A 141 18.97 1.88 1.70
CA GLY A 141 19.07 1.26 3.02
C GLY A 141 19.01 2.25 4.19
N PHE A 142 19.40 1.75 5.36
CA PHE A 142 19.52 2.50 6.61
C PHE A 142 20.83 3.27 6.70
#